data_AF-A0A7X7I213-F1
#
_entry.id   AF-A0A7X7I213-F1
#
_cell.length_a   1.000
_cell.length_b   1.000
_cell.length_c   1.000
_cell.angle_alpha   90.00
_cell.angle_beta   90.00
_cell.angle_gamma   90.00
#
_symmetry.space_group_name_H-M   'P 1'
#
loop_
_entity.id
_entity.type
_entity.pdbx_description
1 polymer ?
#
loop_
_entity_poly.entity_id
_entity_poly.type
_entity_poly.pdbx_seq_one_letter_code
_entity_poly.pdbx_strand_id
1 'polypeptide(L)'
;MSEYQFEHDVEPGLYVQEDCDSNTIYKSLLSENYPEFENDSFVTAAGPVDTTDYIKMLPNEFNILRNADIAKDGIRNNSVIKHVEIFLSVFQRVLLNNRNMIDDSVYLPPLKFKWIDGESILIEWVFKDFRIGFTIESNINESGWYLVSNENLGEFSVSDNLYISDLESLLVNLLRFVLGHA
;
A
#
# COMPACT_ATOMS: atom_id res chain seq x y z
N MET A 1 -45.69 -46.61 15.14
CA MET A 1 -44.55 -45.67 15.32
C MET A 1 -43.49 -46.12 14.34
N SER A 2 -43.36 -45.43 13.21
CA SER A 2 -42.40 -45.76 12.15
C SER A 2 -41.15 -44.91 12.29
N GLU A 3 -39.99 -45.55 12.38
CA GLU A 3 -38.68 -44.89 12.29
C GLU A 3 -38.38 -44.57 10.84
N TYR A 4 -38.12 -43.28 10.55
CA TYR A 4 -37.60 -42.81 9.28
C TYR A 4 -36.08 -42.66 9.44
N GLN A 5 -35.32 -43.48 8.71
CA GLN A 5 -33.87 -43.30 8.52
C GLN A 5 -33.67 -42.45 7.25
N PHE A 6 -32.95 -41.33 7.39
CA PHE A 6 -32.42 -40.55 6.28
C PHE A 6 -30.91 -40.79 6.22
N GLU A 7 -30.45 -41.56 5.23
CA GLU A 7 -29.06 -41.61 4.81
C GLU A 7 -28.86 -40.50 3.76
N HIS A 8 -27.94 -39.57 4.04
CA HIS A 8 -27.49 -38.57 3.06
C HIS A 8 -26.04 -38.90 2.68
N ASP A 9 -25.87 -39.37 1.45
CA ASP A 9 -24.59 -39.51 0.78
C ASP A 9 -23.97 -38.12 0.55
N VAL A 10 -22.75 -37.93 1.04
CA VAL A 10 -21.93 -36.73 0.77
C VAL A 10 -20.86 -37.11 -0.24
N GLU A 11 -20.96 -36.56 -1.46
CA GLU A 11 -19.92 -36.70 -2.48
C GLU A 11 -18.68 -35.84 -2.12
N PRO A 12 -17.45 -36.36 -2.28
CA PRO A 12 -16.22 -35.59 -2.10
C PRO A 12 -15.83 -34.86 -3.39
N GLY A 13 -16.14 -33.56 -3.47
CA GLY A 13 -15.79 -32.70 -4.61
C GLY A 13 -14.54 -31.84 -4.38
N LEU A 14 -13.45 -32.22 -5.05
CA LEU A 14 -12.28 -31.45 -5.52
C LEU A 14 -11.92 -30.10 -4.85
N TYR A 15 -10.81 -30.09 -4.12
CA TYR A 15 -10.03 -28.88 -3.87
C TYR A 15 -9.08 -28.63 -5.06
N VAL A 16 -9.29 -27.53 -5.77
CA VAL A 16 -8.30 -26.98 -6.72
C VAL A 16 -7.45 -25.97 -5.94
N GLN A 17 -6.17 -26.27 -5.77
CA GLN A 17 -5.18 -25.28 -5.33
C GLN A 17 -4.75 -24.47 -6.56
N GLU A 18 -5.14 -23.20 -6.63
CA GLU A 18 -4.58 -22.25 -7.58
C GLU A 18 -3.31 -21.63 -6.96
N ASP A 19 -2.16 -22.08 -7.47
CA ASP A 19 -0.87 -21.43 -7.23
C ASP A 19 -0.80 -20.13 -8.05
N CYS A 20 -1.19 -19.01 -7.45
CA CYS A 20 -0.94 -17.68 -7.99
C CYS A 20 0.54 -17.32 -7.81
N ASP A 21 1.37 -17.63 -8.81
CA ASP A 21 2.77 -17.20 -8.87
C ASP A 21 2.85 -15.71 -9.28
N SER A 22 2.95 -14.85 -8.27
CA SER A 22 2.96 -13.39 -8.36
C SER A 22 4.17 -12.80 -9.10
N ASN A 23 5.18 -13.61 -9.44
CA ASN A 23 6.41 -13.14 -10.08
C ASN A 23 6.32 -12.86 -11.59
N THR A 24 5.28 -13.33 -12.28
CA THR A 24 5.24 -13.27 -13.75
C THR A 24 4.79 -11.90 -14.30
N ILE A 25 4.07 -11.11 -13.50
CA ILE A 25 3.45 -9.84 -13.93
C ILE A 25 4.48 -8.69 -14.00
N TYR A 26 5.58 -8.77 -13.25
CA TYR A 26 6.50 -7.63 -13.05
C TYR A 26 7.34 -7.23 -14.27
N LYS A 27 7.49 -8.08 -15.30
CA LYS A 27 8.52 -7.87 -16.34
C LYS A 27 8.09 -7.13 -17.62
N SER A 28 6.80 -6.94 -17.91
CA SER A 28 6.38 -6.44 -19.24
C SER A 28 6.18 -4.92 -19.38
N LEU A 29 6.46 -4.10 -18.34
CA LEU A 29 5.88 -2.74 -18.25
C LEU A 29 6.88 -1.58 -18.35
N LEU A 30 8.15 -1.82 -18.70
CA LEU A 30 9.23 -0.83 -18.52
C LEU A 30 9.80 -0.18 -19.79
N SER A 31 9.03 0.01 -20.87
CA SER A 31 9.53 0.81 -22.01
C SER A 31 8.54 1.85 -22.52
N GLU A 32 8.83 3.15 -22.32
CA GLU A 32 8.88 4.21 -23.35
C GLU A 32 9.09 5.64 -22.77
N ASN A 33 9.54 6.59 -23.62
CA ASN A 33 10.08 7.94 -23.31
C ASN A 33 9.00 9.04 -23.14
N TYR A 34 9.21 10.03 -22.24
CA TYR A 34 8.23 11.09 -21.87
C TYR A 34 8.83 12.51 -21.69
N PRO A 35 7.99 13.57 -21.78
CA PRO A 35 8.41 14.99 -21.71
C PRO A 35 8.62 15.53 -20.28
N GLU A 36 9.41 16.61 -20.16
CA GLU A 36 9.81 17.25 -18.89
C GLU A 36 8.79 18.29 -18.37
N PHE A 37 8.63 18.40 -17.04
CA PHE A 37 7.82 19.42 -16.34
C PHE A 37 8.63 20.16 -15.25
N GLU A 38 8.17 21.34 -14.82
CA GLU A 38 8.84 22.24 -13.87
C GLU A 38 8.51 21.94 -12.38
N ASN A 39 9.52 22.08 -11.51
CA ASN A 39 9.54 21.68 -10.09
C ASN A 39 9.14 22.82 -9.13
N ASP A 40 8.21 22.57 -8.18
CA ASP A 40 7.90 23.48 -7.07
C ASP A 40 7.93 22.75 -5.71
N SER A 41 8.84 23.14 -4.82
CA SER A 41 9.03 22.55 -3.48
C SER A 41 8.08 23.14 -2.42
N PHE A 42 7.55 22.31 -1.51
CA PHE A 42 6.70 22.76 -0.39
C PHE A 42 7.17 22.22 0.97
N VAL A 43 6.79 22.90 2.06
CA VAL A 43 7.16 22.56 3.46
C VAL A 43 5.95 22.05 4.22
N THR A 44 6.06 20.90 4.89
CA THR A 44 5.04 20.39 5.82
C THR A 44 5.53 20.49 7.26
N ALA A 45 4.65 20.25 8.24
CA ALA A 45 5.03 20.19 9.67
C ALA A 45 6.11 19.12 9.97
N ALA A 46 6.30 18.14 9.08
CA ALA A 46 7.35 17.12 9.15
C ALA A 46 8.66 17.53 8.43
N GLY A 47 8.73 18.75 7.89
CA GLY A 47 9.88 19.29 7.15
C GLY A 47 9.62 19.50 5.65
N PRO A 48 10.61 20.04 4.91
CA PRO A 48 10.52 20.24 3.48
C PRO A 48 10.39 18.91 2.73
N VAL A 49 9.45 18.84 1.79
CA VAL A 49 9.29 17.73 0.87
C VAL A 49 9.90 18.12 -0.46
N ASP A 50 10.96 17.42 -0.86
CA ASP A 50 11.49 17.52 -2.21
C ASP A 50 10.48 16.89 -3.18
N THR A 51 9.84 17.75 -3.97
CA THR A 51 8.85 17.36 -4.96
C THR A 51 9.45 17.07 -6.34
N THR A 52 10.78 17.19 -6.49
CA THR A 52 11.43 16.93 -7.78
C THR A 52 11.35 15.45 -8.21
N ASP A 53 11.03 14.55 -7.27
CA ASP A 53 10.73 13.14 -7.54
C ASP A 53 9.37 12.92 -8.23
N TYR A 54 8.41 13.83 -8.12
CA TYR A 54 7.05 13.61 -8.65
C TYR A 54 6.97 13.71 -10.17
N ILE A 55 7.96 14.37 -10.81
CA ILE A 55 7.94 14.72 -12.24
C ILE A 55 8.29 13.53 -13.17
N LYS A 56 8.86 12.44 -12.65
CA LYS A 56 9.44 11.37 -13.50
C LYS A 56 8.61 10.10 -13.68
N MET A 57 7.33 10.10 -13.33
CA MET A 57 6.68 8.84 -12.96
C MET A 57 5.48 8.53 -13.87
N LEU A 58 5.74 7.60 -14.78
CA LEU A 58 4.95 7.15 -15.95
C LEU A 58 3.44 6.93 -15.69
N PRO A 59 2.58 7.25 -16.68
CA PRO A 59 1.19 6.82 -16.71
C PRO A 59 1.11 5.41 -17.31
N ASN A 60 1.09 4.39 -16.45
CA ASN A 60 0.28 3.16 -16.59
C ASN A 60 0.82 2.05 -15.68
N GLU A 61 -0.14 1.35 -15.06
CA GLU A 61 -0.02 0.20 -14.16
C GLU A 61 0.64 0.49 -12.81
N PHE A 62 -0.20 0.84 -11.80
CA PHE A 62 0.10 0.97 -10.37
C PHE A 62 1.58 0.91 -10.00
N ASN A 63 2.34 1.92 -10.44
CA ASN A 63 3.77 2.07 -10.16
C ASN A 63 3.99 2.52 -8.70
N ILE A 64 3.00 2.24 -7.85
CA ILE A 64 2.95 2.60 -6.44
C ILE A 64 3.98 1.76 -5.67
N LEU A 65 4.23 0.52 -6.13
CA LEU A 65 5.07 -0.46 -5.44
C LEU A 65 6.49 -0.60 -6.02
N ARG A 66 6.93 0.19 -7.02
CA ARG A 66 8.27 0.00 -7.65
C ARG A 66 9.45 0.02 -6.70
N ASN A 67 9.30 0.68 -5.55
CA ASN A 67 10.36 0.80 -4.57
C ASN A 67 10.32 -0.32 -3.52
N ALA A 68 9.37 -1.24 -3.61
CA ALA A 68 9.21 -2.34 -2.64
C ALA A 68 10.39 -3.31 -2.66
N ASP A 69 11.02 -3.55 -3.81
CA ASP A 69 12.19 -4.43 -3.89
C ASP A 69 13.43 -3.83 -3.22
N ILE A 70 13.57 -2.50 -3.28
CA ILE A 70 14.61 -1.75 -2.55
C ILE A 70 14.42 -1.91 -1.04
N ALA A 71 13.20 -2.23 -0.60
CA ALA A 71 12.90 -2.51 0.79
C ALA A 71 13.42 -3.89 1.26
N LYS A 72 14.07 -4.72 0.44
CA LYS A 72 14.57 -6.04 0.93
C LYS A 72 16.04 -6.04 1.30
N ASP A 73 16.85 -5.21 0.65
CA ASP A 73 18.32 -5.23 0.82
C ASP A 73 18.82 -4.62 2.14
N GLY A 74 17.94 -3.92 2.88
CA GLY A 74 18.27 -3.27 4.15
C GLY A 74 17.78 -3.97 5.42
N ILE A 75 16.87 -4.96 5.32
CA ILE A 75 16.26 -5.56 6.51
C ILE A 75 17.10 -6.70 7.04
N ARG A 76 17.50 -6.59 8.31
CA ARG A 76 18.09 -7.71 9.06
C ARG A 76 17.05 -8.51 9.84
N ASN A 77 15.91 -7.89 10.14
CA ASN A 77 14.84 -8.49 10.94
C ASN A 77 13.79 -9.21 10.08
N ASN A 78 13.83 -10.55 10.09
CA ASN A 78 12.89 -11.40 9.34
C ASN A 78 11.41 -11.18 9.73
N SER A 79 11.12 -10.70 10.94
CA SER A 79 9.75 -10.39 11.35
C SER A 79 9.20 -9.19 10.56
N VAL A 80 10.01 -8.12 10.47
CA VAL A 80 9.67 -6.91 9.71
C VAL A 80 9.49 -7.24 8.23
N ILE A 81 10.37 -8.05 7.63
CA ILE A 81 10.20 -8.49 6.22
C ILE A 81 8.83 -9.09 6.01
N LYS A 82 8.43 -10.04 6.87
CA LYS A 82 7.13 -10.71 6.77
C LYS A 82 5.97 -9.73 6.95
N HIS A 83 6.05 -8.81 7.90
CA HIS A 83 5.00 -7.81 8.11
C HIS A 83 4.88 -6.86 6.91
N VAL A 84 5.99 -6.45 6.31
CA VAL A 84 6.00 -5.65 5.08
C VAL A 84 5.39 -6.42 3.92
N GLU A 85 5.74 -7.70 3.73
CA GLU A 85 5.16 -8.53 2.68
C GLU A 85 3.64 -8.69 2.84
N ILE A 86 3.17 -8.91 4.07
CA ILE A 86 1.75 -8.93 4.40
C ILE A 86 1.13 -7.59 4.04
N PHE A 87 1.69 -6.48 4.51
CA PHE A 87 1.20 -5.13 4.22
C PHE A 87 1.06 -4.88 2.72
N LEU A 88 2.13 -5.12 1.95
CA LEU A 88 2.16 -4.89 0.51
C LEU A 88 1.15 -5.77 -0.23
N SER A 89 0.99 -7.03 0.19
CA SER A 89 0.00 -7.94 -0.40
C SER A 89 -1.43 -7.45 -0.19
N VAL A 90 -1.76 -6.96 1.01
CA VAL A 90 -3.07 -6.40 1.33
C VAL A 90 -3.27 -5.08 0.59
N PHE A 91 -2.25 -4.21 0.55
CA PHE A 91 -2.29 -2.94 -0.17
C PHE A 91 -2.54 -3.15 -1.67
N GLN A 92 -1.82 -4.07 -2.31
CA GLN A 92 -2.02 -4.41 -3.71
C GLN A 92 -3.43 -4.97 -3.95
N ARG A 93 -3.91 -5.87 -3.09
CA ARG A 93 -5.28 -6.40 -3.18
C ARG A 93 -6.32 -5.30 -3.07
N VAL A 94 -6.16 -4.35 -2.15
CA VAL A 94 -7.06 -3.19 -2.02
C VAL A 94 -7.08 -2.35 -3.29
N LEU A 95 -5.93 -2.05 -3.89
CA LEU A 95 -5.88 -1.31 -5.15
C LEU A 95 -6.56 -2.05 -6.30
N LEU A 96 -6.29 -3.36 -6.45
CA LEU A 96 -6.87 -4.18 -7.52
C LEU A 96 -8.39 -4.33 -7.37
N ASN A 97 -8.86 -4.64 -6.16
CA ASN A 97 -10.29 -4.82 -5.87
C ASN A 97 -11.08 -3.51 -6.01
N ASN A 98 -10.43 -2.37 -5.84
CA ASN A 98 -11.04 -1.06 -5.96
C ASN A 98 -10.61 -0.31 -7.23
N ARG A 99 -10.06 -1.01 -8.24
CA ARG A 99 -9.57 -0.40 -9.48
C ARG A 99 -10.64 0.45 -10.17
N ASN A 100 -11.91 0.03 -10.13
CA ASN A 100 -13.01 0.77 -10.73
C ASN A 100 -13.28 2.14 -10.07
N MET A 101 -12.76 2.37 -8.86
CA MET A 101 -12.83 3.67 -8.18
C MET A 101 -11.70 4.62 -8.61
N ILE A 102 -10.65 4.08 -9.22
CA ILE A 102 -9.45 4.81 -9.60
C ILE A 102 -9.61 5.17 -11.08
N ASP A 103 -9.98 6.43 -11.34
CA ASP A 103 -10.04 6.97 -12.70
C ASP A 103 -8.63 6.95 -13.31
N ASP A 104 -8.51 6.63 -14.60
CA ASP A 104 -7.23 6.59 -15.33
C ASP A 104 -6.51 7.95 -15.32
N SER A 105 -7.21 9.04 -15.03
CA SER A 105 -6.66 10.39 -14.86
C SER A 105 -6.06 10.66 -13.48
N VAL A 106 -6.34 9.83 -12.47
CA VAL A 106 -5.84 10.02 -11.10
C VAL A 106 -4.41 9.51 -11.00
N TYR A 107 -3.50 10.40 -10.63
CA TYR A 107 -2.11 10.05 -10.38
C TYR A 107 -1.90 9.63 -8.92
N LEU A 108 -1.40 8.42 -8.73
CA LEU A 108 -1.05 7.88 -7.42
C LEU A 108 0.48 7.79 -7.28
N PRO A 109 1.10 8.57 -6.36
CA PRO A 109 2.55 8.56 -6.19
C PRO A 109 3.06 7.21 -5.67
N PRO A 110 4.35 6.88 -5.84
CA PRO A 110 4.93 5.69 -5.26
C PRO A 110 4.98 5.74 -3.74
N LEU A 111 4.92 4.56 -3.12
CA LEU A 111 5.35 4.39 -1.75
C LEU A 111 6.86 4.65 -1.67
N LYS A 112 7.25 5.41 -0.65
CA LYS A 112 8.63 5.63 -0.23
C LYS A 112 8.91 4.71 0.96
N PHE A 113 10.09 4.12 1.00
CA PHE A 113 10.50 3.19 2.06
C PHE A 113 11.75 3.74 2.74
N LYS A 114 11.76 3.78 4.06
CA LYS A 114 12.89 4.27 4.86
C LYS A 114 13.14 3.33 6.05
N TRP A 115 14.38 2.88 6.18
CA TRP A 115 14.83 2.10 7.33
C TRP A 115 15.01 2.96 8.56
N ILE A 116 14.60 2.43 9.71
CA ILE A 116 14.87 3.01 11.02
C ILE A 116 15.67 1.98 11.79
N ASP A 117 16.95 2.29 11.99
CA ASP A 117 17.92 1.51 12.76
C ASP A 117 18.05 0.01 12.38
N GLY A 118 17.52 -0.40 11.24
CA GLY A 118 17.53 -1.78 10.74
C GLY A 118 16.54 -2.73 11.45
N GLU A 119 15.76 -2.21 12.40
CA GLU A 119 14.79 -2.96 13.21
C GLU A 119 13.34 -2.64 12.88
N SER A 120 13.11 -1.54 12.16
CA SER A 120 11.79 -1.17 11.66
C SER A 120 11.87 -0.41 10.34
N ILE A 121 10.70 -0.19 9.75
CA ILE A 121 10.56 0.47 8.46
C ILE A 121 9.41 1.44 8.48
N LEU A 122 9.66 2.61 7.91
CA LEU A 122 8.66 3.60 7.59
C LEU A 122 8.32 3.52 6.10
N ILE A 123 7.05 3.28 5.81
CA ILE A 123 6.47 3.30 4.47
C ILE A 123 5.62 4.56 4.36
N GLU A 124 5.95 5.47 3.45
CA GLU A 124 5.23 6.74 3.28
C GLU A 124 4.57 6.82 1.90
N TRP A 125 3.33 7.29 1.88
CA TRP A 125 2.62 7.70 0.68
C TRP A 125 2.42 9.21 0.73
N VAL A 126 3.26 9.93 -0.03
CA VAL A 126 3.39 11.38 0.09
C VAL A 126 2.69 12.06 -1.09
N PHE A 127 1.74 12.94 -0.81
CA PHE A 127 1.02 13.76 -1.79
C PHE A 127 1.37 15.24 -1.60
N LYS A 128 0.84 16.11 -2.46
CA LYS A 128 1.05 17.56 -2.37
C LYS A 128 0.54 18.14 -1.05
N ASP A 129 -0.67 17.75 -0.66
CA ASP A 129 -1.37 18.37 0.47
C ASP A 129 -1.48 17.50 1.72
N PHE A 130 -1.06 16.24 1.64
CA PHE A 130 -1.08 15.32 2.77
C PHE A 130 -0.03 14.21 2.62
N ARG A 131 0.22 13.52 3.73
CA ARG A 131 1.10 12.36 3.80
C ARG A 131 0.44 11.29 4.66
N ILE A 132 0.43 10.08 4.15
CA ILE A 132 0.09 8.88 4.90
C ILE A 132 1.39 8.14 5.20
N GLY A 133 1.60 7.68 6.41
CA GLY A 133 2.74 6.85 6.76
C GLY A 133 2.35 5.64 7.56
N PHE A 134 3.14 4.57 7.42
CA PHE A 134 3.00 3.32 8.13
C PHE A 134 4.36 2.96 8.72
N THR A 135 4.41 2.78 10.03
CA THR A 135 5.59 2.27 10.72
C THR A 135 5.36 0.79 10.97
N ILE A 136 6.19 -0.07 10.38
CA ILE A 136 6.12 -1.51 10.54
C ILE A 136 7.28 -1.95 11.44
N GLU A 137 6.91 -2.45 12.60
CA GLU A 137 7.79 -2.86 13.68
C GLU A 137 7.94 -4.39 13.73
N SER A 138 8.96 -4.84 14.45
CA SER A 138 9.19 -6.28 14.67
C SER A 138 8.05 -6.93 15.44
N ASN A 139 7.50 -6.23 16.42
CA ASN A 139 6.25 -6.56 17.11
C ASN A 139 5.10 -5.85 16.38
N ILE A 140 4.19 -6.61 15.79
CA ILE A 140 3.09 -6.03 15.01
C ILE A 140 2.20 -5.10 15.85
N ASN A 141 2.06 -5.33 17.15
CA ASN A 141 1.24 -4.49 18.03
C ASN A 141 1.85 -3.11 18.30
N GLU A 142 3.13 -2.92 17.94
CA GLU A 142 3.84 -1.63 18.00
C GLU A 142 3.86 -0.93 16.65
N SER A 143 3.37 -1.59 15.59
CA SER A 143 3.21 -0.97 14.28
C SER A 143 2.07 0.04 14.31
N GLY A 144 2.20 1.10 13.52
CA GLY A 144 1.26 2.22 13.53
C GLY A 144 1.09 2.83 12.15
N TRP A 145 0.09 3.69 12.03
CA TRP A 145 -0.11 4.53 10.86
C TRP A 145 -0.43 5.95 11.26
N TYR A 146 -0.20 6.87 10.33
CA TYR A 146 -0.59 8.26 10.48
C TYR A 146 -1.04 8.86 9.15
N LEU A 147 -1.85 9.90 9.24
CA LEU A 147 -2.23 10.80 8.15
C LEU A 147 -2.05 12.22 8.66
N VAL A 148 -1.21 13.00 7.97
CA VAL A 148 -0.99 14.42 8.25
C VAL A 148 -1.31 15.23 7.01
N SER A 149 -1.93 16.39 7.19
CA SER A 149 -2.26 17.32 6.10
C SER A 149 -1.66 18.71 6.32
N ASN A 150 -1.56 19.49 5.25
CA ASN A 150 -1.13 20.88 5.31
C ASN A 150 -2.32 21.84 5.48
N GLU A 151 -2.03 23.14 5.46
CA GLU A 151 -3.04 24.20 5.60
C GLU A 151 -4.15 24.18 4.52
N ASN A 152 -3.87 23.66 3.31
CA ASN A 152 -4.87 23.57 2.23
C ASN A 152 -6.02 22.61 2.58
N LEU A 153 -5.77 21.65 3.47
CA LEU A 153 -6.75 20.68 3.96
C LEU A 153 -7.12 20.94 5.44
N GLY A 154 -6.83 22.14 5.95
CA GLY A 154 -7.18 22.55 7.31
C GLY A 154 -6.25 22.04 8.40
N GLU A 155 -5.05 21.58 8.05
CA GLU A 155 -3.97 21.20 8.97
C GLU A 155 -4.43 20.24 10.09
N PHE A 156 -4.57 18.97 9.76
CA PHE A 156 -4.94 17.94 10.72
C PHE A 156 -3.93 16.79 10.75
N SER A 157 -3.93 16.07 11.87
CA SER A 157 -3.12 14.88 12.09
C SER A 157 -3.97 13.82 12.77
N VAL A 158 -3.97 12.61 12.20
CA VAL A 158 -4.61 11.43 12.77
C VAL A 158 -3.59 10.30 12.79
N SER A 159 -3.59 9.50 13.84
CA SER A 159 -2.70 8.34 13.97
C SER A 159 -3.33 7.28 14.84
N ASP A 160 -3.04 6.01 14.56
CA ASP A 160 -3.46 4.89 15.40
C ASP A 160 -2.51 3.69 15.20
N ASN A 161 -2.71 2.65 16.00
CA ASN A 161 -2.02 1.37 15.84
C ASN A 161 -2.48 0.66 14.56
N LEU A 162 -1.57 -0.11 13.97
CA LEU A 162 -1.80 -0.87 12.75
C LEU A 162 -2.13 -2.32 13.08
N TYR A 163 -3.44 -2.63 13.17
CA TYR A 163 -3.90 -4.00 13.39
C TYR A 163 -4.10 -4.75 12.08
N ILE A 164 -3.52 -5.96 11.96
CA ILE A 164 -3.68 -6.80 10.75
C ILE A 164 -5.16 -7.13 10.48
N SER A 165 -5.97 -7.32 11.53
CA SER A 165 -7.40 -7.61 11.41
C SER A 165 -8.18 -6.53 10.66
N ASP A 166 -7.74 -5.27 10.79
CA ASP A 166 -8.46 -4.11 10.26
C ASP A 166 -7.72 -3.43 9.10
N LEU A 167 -6.54 -3.94 8.73
CA LEU A 167 -5.66 -3.35 7.72
C LEU A 167 -6.37 -3.13 6.39
N GLU A 168 -7.14 -4.10 5.91
CA GLU A 168 -7.86 -3.98 4.63
C GLU A 168 -8.90 -2.85 4.67
N SER A 169 -9.73 -2.80 5.72
CA SER A 169 -10.72 -1.74 5.92
C SER A 169 -10.08 -0.36 6.06
N LEU A 170 -8.97 -0.28 6.80
CA LEU A 170 -8.18 0.95 6.94
C LEU A 170 -7.68 1.43 5.57
N LEU A 171 -7.04 0.55 4.80
CA LEU A 171 -6.49 0.89 3.49
C LEU A 171 -7.56 1.29 2.48
N VAL A 172 -8.75 0.68 2.52
CA VAL A 172 -9.90 1.12 1.71
C VAL A 172 -10.35 2.53 2.09
N ASN A 173 -10.42 2.85 3.38
CA ASN A 173 -10.79 4.19 3.84
C ASN A 173 -9.75 5.24 3.48
N LEU A 174 -8.46 4.90 3.61
CA LEU A 174 -7.36 5.77 3.18
C LEU A 174 -7.36 5.96 1.66
N LEU A 175 -7.62 4.91 0.86
CA LEU A 175 -7.76 5.03 -0.58
C LEU A 175 -8.93 5.95 -0.96
N ARG A 176 -10.09 5.84 -0.30
CA ARG A 176 -11.21 6.77 -0.51
C ARG A 176 -10.83 8.21 -0.18
N PHE A 177 -10.11 8.41 0.92
CA PHE A 177 -9.61 9.72 1.28
C PHE A 177 -8.69 10.28 0.19
N VAL A 178 -7.72 9.48 -0.27
CA VAL A 178 -6.80 9.83 -1.36
C VAL A 178 -7.59 10.23 -2.60
N LEU A 179 -8.50 9.40 -3.08
CA LEU A 179 -9.28 9.67 -4.29
C LEU A 179 -10.20 10.89 -4.18
N GLY A 180 -10.59 11.28 -2.96
CA GLY A 180 -11.37 12.50 -2.71
C GLY A 180 -10.55 13.78 -2.69
N HIS A 181 -9.21 13.70 -2.62
CA HIS A 181 -8.31 14.84 -2.43
C HIS A 181 -7.06 14.81 -3.33
N ALA A 182 -6.98 13.87 -4.27
CA ALA A 182 -5.90 13.71 -5.25
C ALA A 182 -6.22 14.43 -6.57
#